data_AF-A0A8T2TH93-F1
#
_entry.id   AF-A0A8T2TH93-F1
#
_cell.length_a   1.000
_cell.length_b   1.000
_cell.length_c   1.000
_cell.angle_alpha   90.00
_cell.angle_beta   90.00
_cell.angle_gamma   90.00
#
_symmetry.space_group_name_H-M   'P 1'
#
loop_
_entity.id
_entity.type
_entity.pdbx_description
1 polymer ?
#
loop_
_entity_poly.entity_id
_entity_poly.type
_entity_poly.pdbx_seq_one_letter_code
_entity_poly.pdbx_strand_id
1 'polypeptide(L)'
;MVPFNYTIFQESVLSLVQSKSIPMKRINDAVRRILRVKFTLGLFEHPYADRSLTSMVGSQAHRDLAREAVRKSLVLLKNGNPGSTPLLPLDRKASKILVAGSHANDIGNQCGGWTITWQGSSGNTTKGTTILEGIESAVSSETEVVFKESPDASFAKNKGFAYAVVVVGEQPYAEYVGDNFNLTIPKEGIETINNVCSAVKCVVVLISGRPLVIEPYLPMVEAFVAAWLPGTEGQGVSDVLFGDYPFQGKLSRTWFKTVNQLPMNVGDKHYDPLFDYGFGLHY
;
A
#
# COMPACT_ATOMS: atom_id res chain seq x y z
N MET A 1 -2.04 27.95 -0.61
CA MET A 1 -0.58 28.18 -0.69
C MET A 1 -0.29 28.66 -2.11
N VAL A 2 0.35 29.80 -2.31
CA VAL A 2 0.64 30.33 -3.67
C VAL A 2 2.10 30.03 -4.00
N PRO A 3 2.41 29.03 -4.85
CA PRO A 3 3.80 28.63 -5.11
C PRO A 3 4.46 29.38 -6.27
N PHE A 4 3.69 29.96 -7.21
CA PHE A 4 4.23 30.58 -8.43
C PHE A 4 3.93 32.08 -8.52
N ASN A 5 2.64 32.46 -8.44
CA ASN A 5 2.19 33.84 -8.65
C ASN A 5 2.26 34.71 -7.37
N TYR A 6 3.38 34.64 -6.65
CA TYR A 6 3.52 35.31 -5.36
C TYR A 6 3.47 36.84 -5.47
N THR A 7 3.97 37.43 -6.57
CA THR A 7 3.94 38.89 -6.79
C THR A 7 2.50 39.39 -6.90
N ILE A 8 1.68 38.75 -7.74
CA ILE A 8 0.25 39.08 -7.89
C ILE A 8 -0.46 38.97 -6.53
N PHE A 9 -0.18 37.90 -5.78
CA PHE A 9 -0.75 37.72 -4.45
C PHE A 9 -0.35 38.85 -3.49
N GLN A 10 0.93 39.21 -3.44
CA GLN A 10 1.44 40.27 -2.55
C GLN A 10 0.87 41.64 -2.89
N GLU A 11 0.87 42.02 -4.16
CA GLU A 11 0.31 43.29 -4.63
C GLU A 11 -1.19 43.38 -4.37
N SER A 12 -1.93 42.30 -4.63
CA SER A 12 -3.37 42.24 -4.35
C SER A 12 -3.66 42.39 -2.87
N VAL A 13 -2.94 41.67 -2.00
CA VAL A 13 -3.11 41.78 -0.54
C VAL A 13 -2.75 43.18 -0.05
N LEU A 14 -1.68 43.78 -0.56
CA LEU A 14 -1.27 45.15 -0.21
C LEU A 14 -2.36 46.16 -0.58
N SER A 15 -2.90 46.09 -1.80
CA SER A 15 -3.98 46.95 -2.26
C SER A 15 -5.25 46.79 -1.41
N LEU A 16 -5.60 45.57 -1.03
CA LEU A 16 -6.73 45.28 -0.15
C LEU A 16 -6.53 45.83 1.27
N VAL A 17 -5.30 45.86 1.78
CA VAL A 17 -4.96 46.48 3.06
C VAL A 17 -5.02 48.01 2.97
N GLN A 18 -4.45 48.61 1.92
CA GLN A 18 -4.44 50.06 1.68
C GLN A 18 -5.86 50.62 1.51
N SER A 19 -6.71 49.90 0.78
CA SER A 19 -8.13 50.24 0.61
C SER A 19 -9.00 49.92 1.83
N LYS A 20 -8.42 49.38 2.92
CA LYS A 20 -9.10 48.97 4.17
C LYS A 20 -10.10 47.81 4.01
N SER A 21 -10.15 47.15 2.85
CA SER A 21 -10.91 45.92 2.62
C SER A 21 -10.41 44.76 3.49
N ILE A 22 -9.10 44.71 3.76
CA ILE A 22 -8.50 43.83 4.77
C ILE A 22 -8.00 44.69 5.94
N PRO A 23 -8.55 44.52 7.17
CA PRO A 23 -8.09 45.29 8.31
C PRO A 23 -6.69 44.84 8.76
N MET A 24 -5.85 45.79 9.18
CA MET A 24 -4.50 45.50 9.70
C MET A 24 -4.49 44.49 10.86
N LYS A 25 -5.57 44.42 11.66
CA LYS A 25 -5.73 43.40 12.70
C LYS A 25 -5.68 41.96 12.15
N ARG A 26 -6.20 41.71 10.94
CA ARG A 26 -6.15 40.41 10.26
C ARG A 26 -4.72 40.08 9.82
N ILE A 27 -3.98 41.05 9.28
CA ILE A 27 -2.56 40.89 8.95
C ILE A 27 -1.75 40.60 10.20
N ASN A 28 -1.94 41.39 11.27
CA ASN A 28 -1.25 41.20 12.55
C ASN A 28 -1.55 39.83 13.18
N ASP A 29 -2.79 39.33 13.11
CA ASP A 29 -3.11 37.97 13.58
C ASP A 29 -2.40 36.88 12.76
N ALA A 30 -2.39 37.00 11.42
CA ALA A 30 -1.72 36.04 10.56
C ALA A 30 -0.22 36.01 10.81
N VAL A 31 0.43 37.17 10.81
CA VAL A 31 1.87 37.31 11.05
C VAL A 31 2.24 36.85 12.46
N ARG A 32 1.46 37.20 13.49
CA ARG A 32 1.69 36.73 14.86
C ARG A 32 1.70 35.20 14.95
N ARG A 33 0.79 34.51 14.25
CA ARG A 33 0.74 33.03 14.23
C ARG A 33 1.95 32.44 13.51
N ILE A 34 2.36 33.01 12.37
CA ILE A 34 3.55 32.58 11.63
C ILE A 34 4.80 32.76 12.48
N LEU A 35 5.01 33.95 13.04
CA LEU A 35 6.17 34.26 13.86
C LEU A 35 6.20 33.43 15.13
N ARG A 36 5.06 33.22 15.80
CA ARG A 36 4.98 32.35 16.97
C ARG A 36 5.54 30.96 16.67
N VAL A 37 5.10 30.33 15.58
CA VAL A 37 5.62 29.00 15.20
C VAL A 37 7.12 29.05 14.91
N LYS A 38 7.60 30.05 14.15
CA LYS A 38 9.04 30.18 13.85
C LYS A 38 9.90 30.33 15.11
N PHE A 39 9.46 31.14 16.07
CA PHE A 39 10.17 31.30 17.36
C PHE A 39 10.06 30.04 18.23
N THR A 40 8.88 29.44 18.35
CA THR A 40 8.69 28.23 19.17
C THR A 40 9.51 27.05 18.67
N LEU A 41 9.71 26.93 17.35
CA LEU A 41 10.54 25.88 16.76
C LEU A 41 12.06 26.16 16.86
N GLY A 42 12.47 27.34 17.34
CA GLY A 42 13.88 27.74 17.36
C GLY A 42 14.45 28.03 15.96
N LEU A 43 13.60 28.36 14.97
CA LEU A 43 14.05 28.58 13.58
C LEU A 43 14.93 29.82 13.43
N PHE A 44 14.84 30.78 14.37
CA PHE A 44 15.71 31.95 14.39
C PHE A 44 17.10 31.63 14.95
N GLU A 45 17.18 30.68 15.88
CA GLU A 45 18.42 30.20 16.48
C GLU A 45 19.13 29.17 15.58
N HIS A 46 18.35 28.32 14.91
CA HIS A 46 18.85 27.25 14.03
C HIS A 46 18.22 27.34 12.62
N PRO A 47 18.54 28.40 11.84
CA PRO A 47 17.93 28.62 10.52
C PRO A 47 18.48 27.72 9.42
N TYR A 48 19.59 27.02 9.67
CA TYR A 48 20.30 26.19 8.70
C TYR A 48 20.22 24.71 9.06
N ALA A 49 20.33 23.86 8.04
CA ALA A 49 20.33 22.42 8.21
C ALA A 49 21.59 21.94 8.96
N ASP A 50 21.40 21.00 9.88
CA ASP A 50 22.48 20.23 10.48
C ASP A 50 22.85 19.05 9.55
N ARG A 51 24.03 19.12 8.94
CA ARG A 51 24.51 18.09 8.01
C ARG A 51 24.89 16.78 8.71
N SER A 52 25.10 16.78 10.03
CA SER A 52 25.41 15.56 10.79
C SER A 52 24.26 14.55 10.75
N LEU A 53 23.02 15.01 10.54
CA LEU A 53 21.81 14.19 10.49
C LEU A 53 21.59 13.50 9.14
N THR A 54 22.45 13.71 8.14
CA THR A 54 22.26 13.16 6.79
C THR A 54 22.17 11.64 6.80
N SER A 55 22.92 10.96 7.68
CA SER A 55 22.90 9.49 7.80
C SER A 55 21.58 8.93 8.35
N MET A 56 20.71 9.77 8.92
CA MET A 56 19.38 9.34 9.37
C MET A 56 18.45 9.04 8.19
N VAL A 57 18.68 9.68 7.03
CA VAL A 57 17.86 9.49 5.83
C VAL A 57 18.03 8.06 5.32
N GLY A 58 16.95 7.27 5.41
CA GLY A 58 16.95 5.86 5.00
C GLY A 58 17.79 4.94 5.88
N SER A 59 18.05 5.33 7.14
CA SER A 59 18.78 4.53 8.12
C SER A 59 18.11 3.18 8.39
N GLN A 60 18.91 2.16 8.76
CA GLN A 60 18.39 0.82 9.02
C GLN A 60 17.33 0.81 10.13
N ALA A 61 17.52 1.59 11.21
CA ALA A 61 16.53 1.69 12.28
C ALA A 61 15.16 2.20 11.80
N HIS A 62 15.12 3.14 10.84
CA HIS A 62 13.86 3.59 10.24
C HIS A 62 13.26 2.55 9.29
N ARG A 63 14.10 1.78 8.58
CA ARG A 63 13.66 0.67 7.75
C ARG A 63 13.09 -0.48 8.58
N ASP A 64 13.71 -0.80 9.70
CA ASP A 64 13.21 -1.82 10.63
C ASP A 64 11.83 -1.41 11.20
N LEU A 65 11.67 -0.13 11.55
CA LEU A 65 10.38 0.41 11.97
C LEU A 65 9.33 0.39 10.83
N ALA A 66 9.74 0.70 9.61
CA ALA A 66 8.86 0.63 8.45
C ALA A 66 8.44 -0.82 8.15
N ARG A 67 9.36 -1.79 8.18
CA ARG A 67 9.05 -3.24 8.09
C ARG A 67 8.04 -3.67 9.15
N GLU A 68 8.21 -3.21 10.40
CA GLU A 68 7.24 -3.44 11.46
C GLU A 68 5.86 -2.85 11.12
N ALA A 69 5.82 -1.61 10.64
CA ALA A 69 4.56 -0.98 10.24
C ALA A 69 3.88 -1.74 9.09
N VAL A 70 4.65 -2.21 8.10
CA VAL A 70 4.15 -3.05 7.00
C VAL A 70 3.44 -4.27 7.56
N ARG A 71 4.13 -5.13 8.32
CA ARG A 71 3.52 -6.38 8.83
C ARG A 71 2.29 -6.14 9.70
N LYS A 72 2.28 -5.06 10.49
CA LYS A 72 1.15 -4.68 11.35
C LYS A 72 -0.05 -4.12 10.56
N SER A 73 0.19 -3.58 9.36
CA SER A 73 -0.86 -3.02 8.50
C SER A 73 -1.63 -4.08 7.72
N LEU A 74 -1.02 -5.24 7.45
CA LEU A 74 -1.62 -6.25 6.58
C LEU A 74 -2.87 -6.87 7.21
N VAL A 75 -3.93 -6.97 6.41
CA VAL A 75 -5.20 -7.55 6.85
C VAL A 75 -5.45 -8.85 6.09
N LEU A 76 -5.52 -9.96 6.84
CA LEU A 76 -5.87 -11.26 6.28
C LEU A 76 -7.39 -11.35 6.11
N LEU A 77 -7.86 -11.41 4.88
CA LEU A 77 -9.30 -11.42 4.56
C LEU A 77 -9.85 -12.82 4.32
N LYS A 78 -9.00 -13.74 3.85
CA LYS A 78 -9.34 -15.15 3.63
C LYS A 78 -8.12 -16.02 3.91
N ASN A 79 -8.30 -17.21 4.49
CA ASN A 79 -7.25 -18.19 4.69
C ASN A 79 -7.80 -19.63 4.66
N GLY A 80 -8.18 -20.10 3.47
CA GLY A 80 -8.81 -21.37 3.21
C GLY A 80 -10.29 -21.23 2.83
N ASN A 81 -10.80 -22.23 2.12
CA ASN A 81 -12.22 -22.44 1.93
C ASN A 81 -12.83 -23.13 3.16
N PRO A 82 -14.14 -22.98 3.43
CA PRO A 82 -14.81 -23.71 4.51
C PRO A 82 -14.52 -25.21 4.43
N GLY A 83 -13.98 -25.78 5.51
CA GLY A 83 -13.63 -27.21 5.59
C GLY A 83 -12.26 -27.60 5.00
N SER A 84 -11.50 -26.66 4.45
CA SER A 84 -10.11 -26.88 4.01
C SER A 84 -9.09 -26.43 5.06
N THR A 85 -7.91 -27.04 5.05
CA THR A 85 -6.76 -26.56 5.84
C THR A 85 -6.35 -25.16 5.38
N PRO A 86 -6.12 -24.21 6.30
CA PRO A 86 -5.59 -22.89 5.98
C PRO A 86 -4.28 -22.97 5.18
N LEU A 87 -4.04 -22.01 4.27
CA LEU A 87 -2.82 -21.96 3.46
C LEU A 87 -1.68 -21.21 4.17
N LEU A 88 -2.00 -20.13 4.88
CA LEU A 88 -1.02 -19.38 5.67
C LEU A 88 -0.97 -19.93 7.11
N PRO A 89 0.25 -20.02 7.72
CA PRO A 89 1.54 -19.61 7.17
C PRO A 89 2.07 -20.56 6.09
N LEU A 90 2.78 -20.02 5.09
CA LEU A 90 3.39 -20.79 4.01
C LEU A 90 4.60 -21.59 4.49
N ASP A 91 4.83 -22.76 3.88
CA ASP A 91 6.00 -23.59 4.16
C ASP A 91 7.26 -23.03 3.48
N ARG A 92 8.22 -22.56 4.28
CA ARG A 92 9.53 -22.05 3.81
C ARG A 92 10.42 -23.10 3.17
N LYS A 93 10.12 -24.39 3.35
CA LYS A 93 10.91 -25.53 2.85
C LYS A 93 10.28 -26.23 1.66
N ALA A 94 9.24 -25.64 1.08
CA ALA A 94 8.71 -26.11 -0.19
C ALA A 94 9.83 -26.20 -1.24
N SER A 95 9.87 -27.28 -2.03
CA SER A 95 10.93 -27.49 -3.02
C SER A 95 10.91 -26.42 -4.13
N LYS A 96 9.71 -26.00 -4.55
CA LYS A 96 9.50 -25.06 -5.64
C LYS A 96 8.24 -24.24 -5.45
N ILE A 97 8.34 -22.92 -5.58
CA ILE A 97 7.23 -21.98 -5.42
C ILE A 97 7.14 -21.02 -6.60
N LEU A 98 5.95 -20.49 -6.84
CA LEU A 98 5.70 -19.45 -7.85
C LEU A 98 5.46 -18.10 -7.18
N VAL A 99 6.17 -17.07 -7.62
CA VAL A 99 5.81 -15.67 -7.35
C VAL A 99 5.39 -15.03 -8.67
N ALA A 100 4.23 -14.40 -8.69
CA ALA A 100 3.63 -13.83 -9.89
C ALA A 100 2.93 -12.49 -9.63
N GLY A 101 2.54 -11.81 -10.70
CA GLY A 101 1.82 -10.56 -10.70
C GLY A 101 2.70 -9.32 -10.87
N SER A 102 2.09 -8.29 -11.45
CA SER A 102 2.73 -7.00 -11.82
C SER A 102 3.30 -6.22 -10.63
N HIS A 103 2.92 -6.57 -9.40
CA HIS A 103 3.34 -5.87 -8.18
C HIS A 103 4.37 -6.66 -7.38
N ALA A 104 4.72 -7.88 -7.78
CA ALA A 104 5.61 -8.72 -6.99
C ALA A 104 7.04 -8.19 -6.96
N ASN A 105 7.55 -7.68 -8.09
CA ASN A 105 8.90 -7.16 -8.21
C ASN A 105 8.93 -5.68 -8.65
N ASP A 106 8.05 -4.86 -8.06
CA ASP A 106 7.92 -3.45 -8.41
C ASP A 106 7.83 -2.57 -7.16
N ILE A 107 8.96 -1.97 -6.79
CA ILE A 107 9.05 -1.12 -5.58
C ILE A 107 8.16 0.13 -5.71
N GLY A 108 8.00 0.66 -6.91
CA GLY A 108 7.18 1.82 -7.20
C GLY A 108 5.69 1.54 -6.95
N ASN A 109 5.20 0.40 -7.44
CA ASN A 109 3.81 -0.01 -7.28
C ASN A 109 3.46 -0.30 -5.81
N GLN A 110 4.36 -0.93 -5.03
CA GLN A 110 4.10 -1.16 -3.60
C GLN A 110 4.20 0.13 -2.75
N CYS A 111 4.83 1.19 -3.25
CA CYS A 111 4.84 2.50 -2.57
C CYS A 111 3.64 3.37 -2.94
N GLY A 112 3.21 3.36 -4.20
CA GLY A 112 2.09 4.18 -4.69
C GLY A 112 2.44 5.66 -4.90
N GLY A 113 1.42 6.53 -4.88
CA GLY A 113 1.59 7.97 -5.06
C GLY A 113 2.41 8.63 -3.96
N TRP A 114 2.82 9.88 -4.18
CA TRP A 114 3.67 10.64 -3.25
C TRP A 114 5.02 9.99 -2.91
N THR A 115 5.49 9.07 -3.75
CA THR A 115 6.81 8.43 -3.60
C THR A 115 7.73 8.85 -4.74
N ILE A 116 8.79 9.60 -4.39
CA ILE A 116 9.75 10.24 -5.31
C ILE A 116 9.11 11.32 -6.21
N THR A 117 8.03 11.01 -6.91
CA THR A 117 7.24 11.94 -7.71
C THR A 117 5.84 12.09 -7.11
N TRP A 118 5.11 13.13 -7.55
CA TRP A 118 3.76 13.41 -7.06
C TRP A 118 2.80 12.23 -7.26
N GLN A 119 2.71 11.72 -8.49
CA GLN A 119 1.84 10.59 -8.82
C GLN A 119 2.44 9.23 -8.45
N GLY A 120 3.70 9.20 -8.00
CA GLY A 120 4.49 7.97 -7.97
C GLY A 120 4.82 7.48 -9.38
N SER A 121 5.49 6.34 -9.46
CA SER A 121 5.80 5.67 -10.74
C SER A 121 6.07 4.20 -10.46
N SER A 122 5.76 3.33 -11.42
CA SER A 122 6.13 1.92 -11.39
C SER A 122 7.64 1.73 -11.63
N GLY A 123 8.14 0.53 -11.36
CA GLY A 123 9.52 0.12 -11.53
C GLY A 123 10.41 0.45 -10.34
N ASN A 124 11.73 0.35 -10.54
CA ASN A 124 12.75 0.57 -9.53
C ASN A 124 13.00 2.07 -9.26
N THR A 125 12.08 2.72 -8.53
CA THR A 125 12.09 4.18 -8.31
C THR A 125 12.94 4.62 -7.11
N THR A 126 13.16 3.76 -6.12
CA THR A 126 13.90 4.08 -4.90
C THR A 126 14.50 2.83 -4.25
N LYS A 127 15.39 3.02 -3.28
CA LYS A 127 15.99 1.91 -2.51
C LYS A 127 14.99 1.31 -1.52
N GLY A 128 14.72 0.02 -1.68
CA GLY A 128 13.91 -0.79 -0.78
C GLY A 128 14.09 -2.27 -1.08
N THR A 129 13.18 -3.08 -0.55
CA THR A 129 13.04 -4.50 -0.85
C THR A 129 11.67 -4.74 -1.46
N THR A 130 11.62 -5.35 -2.65
CA THR A 130 10.35 -5.75 -3.26
C THR A 130 9.73 -6.93 -2.51
N ILE A 131 8.45 -7.22 -2.77
CA ILE A 131 7.81 -8.40 -2.16
C ILE A 131 8.47 -9.70 -2.65
N LEU A 132 8.88 -9.78 -3.92
CA LEU A 132 9.66 -10.89 -4.46
C LEU A 132 10.97 -11.07 -3.69
N GLU A 133 11.78 -10.01 -3.56
CA GLU A 133 13.05 -10.07 -2.83
C GLU A 133 12.84 -10.45 -1.34
N GLY A 134 11.74 -9.97 -0.75
CA GLY A 134 11.34 -10.32 0.61
C GLY A 134 10.95 -11.80 0.77
N ILE A 135 10.32 -12.40 -0.24
CA ILE A 135 10.00 -13.83 -0.29
C ILE A 135 11.27 -14.66 -0.50
N GLU A 136 12.12 -14.29 -1.46
CA GLU A 136 13.40 -14.95 -1.74
C GLU A 136 14.29 -14.99 -0.48
N SER A 137 14.29 -13.92 0.31
CA SER A 137 15.04 -13.85 1.56
C SER A 137 14.43 -14.67 2.71
N ALA A 138 13.14 -15.02 2.62
CA ALA A 138 12.40 -15.69 3.70
C ALA A 138 12.38 -17.22 3.57
N VAL A 139 12.48 -17.75 2.35
CA VAL A 139 12.46 -19.20 2.08
C VAL A 139 13.81 -19.86 2.39
N SER A 140 13.82 -21.19 2.45
CA SER A 140 15.06 -21.97 2.53
C SER A 140 15.94 -21.72 1.30
N SER A 141 17.26 -21.77 1.47
CA SER A 141 18.21 -21.72 0.34
C SER A 141 18.06 -22.89 -0.65
N GLU A 142 17.34 -23.94 -0.25
CA GLU A 142 17.02 -25.10 -1.10
C GLU A 142 15.71 -24.92 -1.89
N THR A 143 14.91 -23.90 -1.57
CA THR A 143 13.64 -23.62 -2.26
C THR A 143 13.91 -22.90 -3.58
N GLU A 144 13.46 -23.48 -4.69
CA GLU A 144 13.47 -22.80 -5.98
C GLU A 144 12.31 -21.81 -6.07
N VAL A 145 12.63 -20.50 -6.04
CA VAL A 145 11.66 -19.43 -6.28
C VAL A 145 11.63 -19.12 -7.78
N VAL A 146 10.47 -19.35 -8.41
CA VAL A 146 10.27 -18.97 -9.81
C VAL A 146 9.44 -17.71 -9.87
N PHE A 147 10.03 -16.62 -10.38
CA PHE A 147 9.29 -15.41 -10.71
C PHE A 147 8.81 -15.42 -12.16
N LYS A 148 7.51 -15.19 -12.36
CA LYS A 148 6.92 -14.91 -13.67
C LYS A 148 5.81 -13.90 -13.48
N GLU A 149 5.95 -12.71 -14.05
CA GLU A 149 4.99 -11.61 -13.85
C GLU A 149 3.57 -11.99 -14.29
N SER A 150 3.40 -12.45 -15.52
CA SER A 150 2.09 -12.81 -16.09
C SER A 150 2.12 -14.23 -16.68
N PRO A 151 2.09 -15.28 -15.85
CA PRO A 151 2.04 -16.67 -16.31
C PRO A 151 0.65 -16.99 -16.88
N ASP A 152 0.61 -17.82 -17.92
CA ASP A 152 -0.62 -18.49 -18.33
C ASP A 152 -0.92 -19.70 -17.42
N ALA A 153 -2.15 -20.21 -17.49
CA ALA A 153 -2.59 -21.34 -16.68
C ALA A 153 -1.79 -22.63 -16.96
N SER A 154 -1.29 -22.81 -18.18
CA SER A 154 -0.51 -24.00 -18.55
C SER A 154 0.85 -24.00 -17.87
N PHE A 155 1.49 -22.83 -17.77
CA PHE A 155 2.75 -22.65 -17.05
C PHE A 155 2.56 -22.96 -15.56
N ALA A 156 1.52 -22.40 -14.93
CA ALA A 156 1.24 -22.60 -13.51
C ALA A 156 0.98 -24.09 -13.19
N LYS A 157 0.22 -24.78 -14.04
CA LYS A 157 -0.16 -26.19 -13.84
C LYS A 157 1.01 -27.18 -14.01
N ASN A 158 1.85 -26.98 -15.02
CA ASN A 158 2.79 -28.02 -15.48
C ASN A 158 4.15 -28.02 -14.75
N LYS A 159 4.37 -27.12 -13.79
CA LYS A 159 5.67 -26.92 -13.14
C LYS A 159 5.78 -27.47 -11.72
N GLY A 160 4.69 -28.02 -11.17
CA GLY A 160 4.71 -28.70 -9.87
C GLY A 160 5.00 -27.76 -8.69
N PHE A 161 4.50 -26.54 -8.72
CA PHE A 161 4.63 -25.58 -7.62
C PHE A 161 3.86 -26.06 -6.38
N ALA A 162 4.47 -25.98 -5.20
CA ALA A 162 3.81 -26.31 -3.94
C ALA A 162 2.68 -25.32 -3.61
N TYR A 163 2.93 -24.04 -3.87
CA TYR A 163 1.96 -22.95 -3.76
C TYR A 163 2.43 -21.77 -4.62
N ALA A 164 1.55 -20.77 -4.78
CA ALA A 164 1.87 -19.53 -5.47
C ALA A 164 1.54 -18.29 -4.62
N VAL A 165 2.36 -17.25 -4.77
CA VAL A 165 2.10 -15.90 -4.25
C VAL A 165 1.83 -14.98 -5.44
N VAL A 166 0.62 -14.46 -5.56
CA VAL A 166 0.20 -13.55 -6.63
C VAL A 166 0.07 -12.14 -6.06
N VAL A 167 0.91 -11.21 -6.51
CA VAL A 167 0.93 -9.83 -6.03
C VAL A 167 0.44 -8.90 -7.13
N VAL A 168 -0.73 -8.31 -6.94
CA VAL A 168 -1.42 -7.47 -7.93
C VAL A 168 -2.10 -6.29 -7.24
N GLY A 169 -2.50 -5.26 -7.99
CA GLY A 169 -3.02 -4.06 -7.34
C GLY A 169 -3.32 -2.87 -8.25
N GLU A 170 -3.60 -1.74 -7.63
CA GLU A 170 -3.69 -0.44 -8.31
C GLU A 170 -2.28 0.04 -8.73
N GLN A 171 -2.21 0.79 -9.83
CA GLN A 171 -1.01 1.55 -10.18
C GLN A 171 -0.88 2.79 -9.27
N PRO A 172 0.31 3.40 -9.12
CA PRO A 172 0.49 4.65 -8.38
C PRO A 172 -0.43 5.77 -8.85
N TYR A 173 -1.04 6.49 -7.91
CA TYR A 173 -1.84 7.70 -8.17
C TYR A 173 -1.81 8.63 -6.96
N ALA A 174 -2.06 9.92 -7.19
CA ALA A 174 -2.28 10.91 -6.16
C ALA A 174 -3.40 11.89 -6.54
N GLU A 175 -4.18 12.28 -5.53
CA GLU A 175 -5.27 13.26 -5.65
C GLU A 175 -6.29 12.87 -6.74
N TYR A 176 -6.69 13.81 -7.59
CA TYR A 176 -7.77 13.61 -8.57
C TYR A 176 -7.48 12.51 -9.61
N VAL A 177 -6.21 12.17 -9.85
CA VAL A 177 -5.85 11.07 -10.77
C VAL A 177 -6.32 9.73 -10.22
N GLY A 178 -6.48 9.63 -8.89
CA GLY A 178 -7.01 8.46 -8.22
C GLY A 178 -8.53 8.34 -8.25
N ASP A 179 -9.28 9.32 -8.75
CA ASP A 179 -10.73 9.25 -8.81
C ASP A 179 -11.17 8.13 -9.76
N ASN A 180 -11.87 7.12 -9.23
CA ASN A 180 -12.25 5.92 -9.97
C ASN A 180 -13.60 5.40 -9.48
N PHE A 181 -14.61 5.38 -10.36
CA PHE A 181 -15.97 4.93 -10.04
C PHE A 181 -16.14 3.41 -10.13
N ASN A 182 -15.23 2.70 -10.80
CA ASN A 182 -15.32 1.26 -11.00
C ASN A 182 -14.61 0.47 -9.90
N LEU A 183 -13.55 1.05 -9.31
CA LEU A 183 -12.76 0.45 -8.22
C LEU A 183 -12.32 -1.00 -8.49
N THR A 184 -11.94 -1.29 -9.73
CA THR A 184 -11.34 -2.55 -10.17
C THR A 184 -9.84 -2.38 -10.40
N ILE A 185 -9.05 -3.41 -10.11
CA ILE A 185 -7.64 -3.46 -10.52
C ILE A 185 -7.51 -3.59 -12.05
N PRO A 186 -6.33 -3.29 -12.64
CA PRO A 186 -6.06 -3.52 -14.05
C PRO A 186 -6.31 -4.97 -14.48
N LYS A 187 -6.69 -5.14 -15.75
CA LYS A 187 -7.12 -6.41 -16.32
C LYS A 187 -6.05 -7.51 -16.21
N GLU A 188 -4.79 -7.14 -16.38
CA GLU A 188 -3.62 -8.02 -16.33
C GLU A 188 -3.48 -8.69 -14.95
N GLY A 189 -3.82 -7.97 -13.88
CA GLY A 189 -3.85 -8.50 -12.53
C GLY A 189 -4.96 -9.55 -12.34
N ILE A 190 -6.14 -9.29 -12.90
CA ILE A 190 -7.28 -10.21 -12.87
C ILE A 190 -6.94 -11.50 -13.64
N GLU A 191 -6.36 -11.37 -14.84
CA GLU A 191 -5.94 -12.51 -15.65
C GLU A 191 -4.88 -13.35 -14.93
N THR A 192 -3.92 -12.70 -14.25
CA THR A 192 -2.90 -13.39 -13.47
C THR A 192 -3.50 -14.17 -12.29
N ILE A 193 -4.45 -13.58 -11.55
CA ILE A 193 -5.18 -14.29 -10.48
C ILE A 193 -5.86 -15.53 -11.07
N ASN A 194 -6.63 -15.36 -12.15
CA ASN A 194 -7.37 -16.47 -12.77
C ASN A 194 -6.44 -17.60 -13.24
N ASN A 195 -5.34 -17.26 -13.91
CA ASN A 195 -4.41 -18.24 -14.47
C ASN A 195 -3.67 -19.02 -13.39
N VAL A 196 -3.25 -18.37 -12.31
CA VAL A 196 -2.46 -19.01 -11.25
C VAL A 196 -3.35 -19.76 -10.27
N CYS A 197 -4.38 -19.11 -9.73
CA CYS A 197 -5.21 -19.65 -8.66
C CYS A 197 -6.12 -20.79 -9.11
N SER A 198 -6.42 -20.89 -10.41
CA SER A 198 -7.13 -22.07 -10.96
C SER A 198 -6.23 -23.31 -11.11
N ALA A 199 -4.90 -23.14 -11.04
CA ALA A 199 -3.94 -24.20 -11.30
C ALA A 199 -3.18 -24.66 -10.05
N VAL A 200 -2.91 -23.74 -9.11
CA VAL A 200 -2.11 -23.98 -7.89
C VAL A 200 -2.75 -23.21 -6.74
N LYS A 201 -2.73 -23.80 -5.52
CA LYS A 201 -3.15 -23.09 -4.31
C LYS A 201 -2.40 -21.77 -4.19
N CYS A 202 -3.15 -20.67 -4.14
CA CYS A 202 -2.55 -19.34 -4.21
C CYS A 202 -2.91 -18.48 -2.99
N VAL A 203 -1.96 -17.63 -2.60
CA VAL A 203 -2.27 -16.43 -1.83
C VAL A 203 -2.25 -15.23 -2.78
N VAL A 204 -3.30 -14.41 -2.74
CA VAL A 204 -3.32 -13.11 -3.41
C VAL A 204 -2.98 -12.03 -2.41
N VAL A 205 -1.92 -11.27 -2.71
CA VAL A 205 -1.53 -10.07 -1.98
C VAL A 205 -1.97 -8.86 -2.80
N LEU A 206 -3.00 -8.18 -2.33
CA LEU A 206 -3.57 -7.01 -2.99
C LEU A 206 -2.86 -5.73 -2.51
N ILE A 207 -2.25 -5.01 -3.46
CA ILE A 207 -1.67 -3.68 -3.26
C ILE A 207 -2.70 -2.63 -3.69
N SER A 208 -3.19 -1.82 -2.77
CA SER A 208 -4.21 -0.81 -3.08
C SER A 208 -4.24 0.33 -2.08
N GLY A 209 -4.66 1.52 -2.52
CA GLY A 209 -4.89 2.65 -1.61
C GLY A 209 -6.19 2.54 -0.82
N ARG A 210 -7.05 1.55 -1.15
CA ARG A 210 -8.46 1.48 -0.74
C ARG A 210 -9.07 0.08 -1.00
N PRO A 211 -10.26 -0.22 -0.44
CA PRO A 211 -11.05 -1.39 -0.84
C PRO A 211 -11.41 -1.36 -2.34
N LEU A 212 -11.38 -2.52 -2.98
CA LEU A 212 -11.65 -2.72 -4.40
C LEU A 212 -12.64 -3.86 -4.63
N VAL A 213 -13.16 -3.98 -5.85
CA VAL A 213 -13.98 -5.12 -6.28
C VAL A 213 -13.14 -6.39 -6.26
N ILE A 214 -13.42 -7.29 -5.30
CA ILE A 214 -12.71 -8.56 -5.14
C ILE A 214 -13.62 -9.79 -5.03
N GLU A 215 -14.90 -9.59 -4.71
CA GLU A 215 -15.86 -10.67 -4.45
C GLU A 215 -15.88 -11.74 -5.55
N PRO A 216 -15.83 -11.41 -6.86
CA PRO A 216 -15.82 -12.42 -7.92
C PRO A 216 -14.62 -13.37 -7.90
N TYR A 217 -13.50 -12.97 -7.31
CA TYR A 217 -12.26 -13.75 -7.28
C TYR A 217 -12.07 -14.51 -5.97
N LEU A 218 -12.76 -14.11 -4.90
CA LEU A 218 -12.62 -14.77 -3.60
C LEU A 218 -12.86 -16.29 -3.63
N PRO A 219 -13.80 -16.86 -4.41
CA PRO A 219 -14.00 -18.32 -4.44
C PRO A 219 -12.80 -19.13 -4.92
N MET A 220 -11.99 -18.60 -5.85
CA MET A 220 -10.84 -19.30 -6.43
C MET A 220 -9.53 -19.09 -5.67
N VAL A 221 -9.48 -18.11 -4.77
CA VAL A 221 -8.26 -17.76 -4.02
C VAL A 221 -8.24 -18.52 -2.70
N GLU A 222 -7.16 -19.24 -2.37
CA GLU A 222 -7.05 -19.92 -1.07
C GLU A 222 -6.87 -18.91 0.06
N ALA A 223 -5.95 -17.96 -0.06
CA ALA A 223 -5.74 -16.90 0.94
C ALA A 223 -5.69 -15.51 0.30
N PHE A 224 -6.28 -14.51 0.95
CA PHE A 224 -6.37 -13.15 0.41
C PHE A 224 -5.89 -12.15 1.46
N VAL A 225 -4.89 -11.35 1.12
CA VAL A 225 -4.26 -10.36 2.01
C VAL A 225 -4.43 -8.97 1.39
N ALA A 226 -5.01 -8.05 2.14
CA ALA A 226 -4.95 -6.63 1.82
C ALA A 226 -3.65 -6.05 2.40
N ALA A 227 -2.74 -5.65 1.51
CA ALA A 227 -1.43 -5.12 1.88
C ALA A 227 -1.31 -3.59 1.79
N TRP A 228 -2.38 -2.93 1.34
CA TRP A 228 -2.44 -1.49 1.18
C TRP A 228 -1.33 -0.97 0.24
N LEU A 229 -0.64 0.11 0.61
CA LEU A 229 0.58 0.59 -0.04
C LEU A 229 1.73 0.46 0.97
N PRO A 230 2.42 -0.70 1.05
CA PRO A 230 3.34 -1.01 2.13
C PRO A 230 4.68 -0.24 2.08
N GLY A 231 4.95 0.55 1.03
CA GLY A 231 6.18 1.35 0.98
C GLY A 231 7.42 0.50 0.70
N THR A 232 8.59 0.90 1.20
CA THR A 232 9.88 0.35 0.73
C THR A 232 10.28 -1.00 1.33
N GLU A 233 9.63 -1.46 2.40
CA GLU A 233 10.11 -2.59 3.19
C GLU A 233 9.27 -3.85 2.96
N GLY A 234 9.32 -4.40 1.75
CA GLY A 234 8.53 -5.56 1.30
C GLY A 234 8.73 -6.83 2.14
N GLN A 235 9.84 -6.92 2.91
CA GLN A 235 10.07 -7.98 3.89
C GLN A 235 8.99 -8.04 4.98
N GLY A 236 8.31 -6.93 5.28
CA GLY A 236 7.19 -6.94 6.22
C GLY A 236 5.99 -7.74 5.70
N VAL A 237 5.88 -7.94 4.38
CA VAL A 237 4.88 -8.84 3.79
C VAL A 237 5.28 -10.29 4.03
N SER A 238 6.53 -10.67 3.75
CA SER A 238 6.98 -12.05 3.94
C SER A 238 7.02 -12.47 5.42
N ASP A 239 7.32 -11.55 6.35
CA ASP A 239 7.26 -11.75 7.81
C ASP A 239 5.97 -12.47 8.25
N VAL A 240 4.82 -12.07 7.69
CA VAL A 240 3.51 -12.63 8.06
C VAL A 240 2.97 -13.61 7.03
N LEU A 241 3.51 -13.71 5.81
CA LEU A 241 3.13 -14.82 4.92
C LEU A 241 3.73 -16.14 5.39
N PHE A 242 4.92 -16.09 5.99
CA PHE A 242 5.68 -17.27 6.41
C PHE A 242 5.73 -17.45 7.95
N GLY A 243 4.90 -16.71 8.69
CA GLY A 243 4.64 -16.94 10.11
C GLY A 243 5.76 -16.55 11.08
N ASP A 244 6.69 -15.64 10.72
CA ASP A 244 7.60 -15.04 11.71
C ASP A 244 6.81 -14.19 12.72
N TYR A 245 5.73 -13.58 12.25
CA TYR A 245 4.78 -12.82 13.04
C TYR A 245 3.34 -13.18 12.65
N PRO A 246 2.38 -13.12 13.60
CA PRO A 246 0.98 -13.30 13.27
C PRO A 246 0.43 -12.09 12.53
N PHE A 247 -0.61 -12.30 11.73
CA PHE A 247 -1.44 -11.20 11.25
C PHE A 247 -2.14 -10.53 12.44
N GLN A 248 -2.14 -9.20 12.45
CA GLN A 248 -2.83 -8.41 13.49
C GLN A 248 -3.65 -7.25 12.91
N GLY A 249 -3.48 -6.93 11.63
CA GLY A 249 -4.20 -5.85 10.99
C GLY A 249 -5.70 -6.10 10.96
N LYS A 250 -6.45 -5.02 11.15
CA LYS A 250 -7.91 -4.99 11.02
C LYS A 250 -8.28 -3.90 10.01
N LEU A 251 -9.36 -4.13 9.26
CA LEU A 251 -9.85 -3.18 8.28
C LEU A 251 -10.20 -1.85 8.95
N SER A 252 -9.51 -0.79 8.57
CA SER A 252 -9.83 0.58 8.98
C SER A 252 -10.91 1.23 8.09
N ARG A 253 -11.38 0.50 7.07
CA ARG A 253 -12.46 0.89 6.16
C ARG A 253 -13.34 -0.32 5.83
N THR A 254 -14.64 -0.07 5.67
CA THR A 254 -15.59 -1.04 5.17
C THR A 254 -15.20 -1.54 3.78
N TRP A 255 -15.22 -2.86 3.55
CA TRP A 255 -15.05 -3.44 2.22
C TRP A 255 -16.42 -3.70 1.59
N PHE A 256 -16.74 -3.01 0.49
CA PHE A 256 -18.02 -3.14 -0.20
C PHE A 256 -18.10 -4.45 -1.01
N LYS A 257 -19.32 -4.92 -1.27
CA LYS A 257 -19.58 -6.00 -2.23
C LYS A 257 -19.55 -5.46 -3.66
N THR A 258 -20.27 -4.35 -3.89
CA THR A 258 -20.32 -3.67 -5.18
C THR A 258 -20.20 -2.16 -5.03
N VAL A 259 -19.68 -1.48 -6.07
CA VAL A 259 -19.54 -0.02 -6.06
C VAL A 259 -20.87 0.73 -5.97
N ASN A 260 -21.98 0.08 -6.35
CA ASN A 260 -23.33 0.66 -6.26
C ASN A 260 -23.80 0.86 -4.81
N GLN A 261 -23.14 0.24 -3.83
CA GLN A 261 -23.43 0.46 -2.41
C GLN A 261 -22.82 1.77 -1.90
N LEU A 262 -21.92 2.42 -2.66
CA LEU A 262 -21.20 3.58 -2.18
C LEU A 262 -22.05 4.87 -2.28
N PRO A 263 -21.95 5.78 -1.30
CA PRO A 263 -21.17 5.68 -0.07
C PRO A 263 -21.85 4.78 0.98
N MET A 264 -21.07 3.90 1.63
CA MET A 264 -21.52 3.04 2.74
C MET A 264 -20.44 2.96 3.81
N ASN A 265 -20.78 3.30 5.04
CA ASN A 265 -19.87 3.33 6.19
C ASN A 265 -20.49 2.64 7.41
N VAL A 266 -19.64 2.23 8.35
CA VAL A 266 -20.07 1.65 9.62
C VAL A 266 -21.03 2.59 10.35
N GLY A 267 -22.19 2.05 10.74
CA GLY A 267 -23.28 2.81 11.38
C GLY A 267 -24.39 3.26 10.43
N ASP A 268 -24.23 3.14 9.11
CA ASP A 268 -25.31 3.43 8.16
C ASP A 268 -26.45 2.40 8.27
N LYS A 269 -27.69 2.85 8.02
CA LYS A 269 -28.88 1.96 8.09
C LYS A 269 -28.86 0.84 7.03
N HIS A 270 -28.21 1.08 5.90
CA HIS A 270 -28.11 0.16 4.76
C HIS A 270 -26.73 -0.52 4.70
N TYR A 271 -26.06 -0.67 5.84
CA TYR A 271 -24.73 -1.25 5.95
C TYR A 271 -24.74 -2.75 5.66
N ASP A 272 -24.28 -3.13 4.47
CA ASP A 272 -24.19 -4.53 3.98
C ASP A 272 -22.83 -4.81 3.32
N PRO A 273 -21.74 -4.89 4.10
CA PRO A 273 -20.41 -5.04 3.55
C PRO A 273 -20.06 -6.47 3.13
N LEU A 274 -19.03 -6.59 2.29
CA LEU A 274 -18.34 -7.86 2.04
C LEU A 274 -17.48 -8.25 3.24
N PHE A 275 -16.73 -7.28 3.77
CA PHE A 275 -15.99 -7.39 5.02
C PHE A 275 -16.25 -6.16 5.87
N ASP A 276 -16.62 -6.39 7.12
CA ASP A 276 -16.93 -5.33 8.08
C ASP A 276 -15.71 -4.44 8.38
N TYR A 277 -15.98 -3.18 8.75
CA TYR A 277 -15.00 -2.39 9.49
C TYR A 277 -14.52 -3.18 10.73
N GLY A 278 -13.21 -3.20 10.95
CA GLY A 278 -12.58 -3.95 12.03
C GLY A 278 -12.40 -5.44 11.74
N PHE A 279 -12.79 -5.94 10.56
CA PHE A 279 -12.55 -7.33 10.17
C PHE A 279 -11.06 -7.61 9.93
N GLY A 280 -10.62 -8.83 10.21
CA GLY A 280 -9.27 -9.31 9.91
C GLY A 280 -9.04 -10.64 10.60
N LEU A 281 -8.64 -11.66 9.85
CA LEU A 281 -8.34 -12.98 10.38
C LEU A 281 -6.98 -13.00 11.07
N HIS A 282 -6.79 -14.02 11.91
CA HIS A 282 -5.53 -14.36 12.56
C HIS A 282 -5.25 -15.85 12.32
N TYR A 283 -4.00 -16.26 12.50
CA TYR A 283 -3.61 -17.66 12.63
C TYR A 283 -2.48 -17.77 13.65
#